data_AF-A0A5M3WUN5-F1
#
_entry.id   AF-A0A5M3WUN5-F1
#
_cell.length_a   1.000
_cell.length_b   1.000
_cell.length_c   1.000
_cell.angle_alpha   90.00
_cell.angle_beta   90.00
_cell.angle_gamma   90.00
#
_symmetry.space_group_name_H-M   'P 1'
#
loop_
_entity.id
_entity.type
_entity.pdbx_description
1 polymer ?
#
loop_
_entity_poly.entity_id
_entity_poly.type
_entity_poly.pdbx_seq_one_letter_code
_entity_poly.pdbx_strand_id
1 'polypeptide(L)'
;MADNPHRILQEAAEKEALATIFESRAGELELVFKGIPPASGSSDGYWLGAAADRFANVARPLDAGIAELIETCRATARNLRRTAEHLRATAMLPTP
;
A
#
# COMPACT_ATOMS: atom_id res chain seq x y z
N MET A 1 -0.09 0.53 35.56
CA MET A 1 -0.40 -0.83 35.08
C MET A 1 0.82 -1.29 34.31
N ALA A 2 1.60 -2.22 34.86
CA ALA A 2 2.73 -2.79 34.12
C ALA A 2 2.13 -3.60 32.96
N ASP A 3 2.31 -3.12 31.74
CA ASP A 3 1.86 -3.85 30.56
C ASP A 3 2.62 -5.18 30.50
N ASN A 4 1.86 -6.27 30.44
CA ASN A 4 2.44 -7.61 30.40
C ASN A 4 3.31 -7.71 29.13
N PRO A 5 4.62 -8.02 29.23
CA PRO A 5 5.53 -8.09 28.09
C PRO A 5 5.03 -9.05 27.00
N HIS A 6 4.32 -10.11 27.36
CA HIS A 6 3.67 -11.00 26.39
C HIS A 6 2.60 -10.29 25.55
N ARG A 7 1.82 -9.38 26.15
CA ARG A 7 0.80 -8.61 25.43
C ARG A 7 1.43 -7.62 24.45
N ILE A 8 2.52 -6.96 24.84
CA ILE A 8 3.26 -6.03 23.97
C ILE A 8 3.87 -6.78 22.78
N LEU A 9 4.46 -7.95 23.01
CA LEU A 9 5.02 -8.78 21.93
C LEU A 9 3.94 -9.31 20.98
N GLN A 10 2.77 -9.66 21.51
CA GLN A 10 1.62 -10.05 20.68
C GLN A 10 1.15 -8.88 19.80
N GLU A 11 0.99 -7.68 20.37
CA GLU A 11 0.62 -6.49 19.60
C GLU A 11 1.65 -6.18 18.50
N ALA A 12 2.95 -6.32 18.79
CA ALA A 12 3.99 -6.16 17.79
C ALA A 12 3.87 -7.19 16.65
N ALA A 13 3.51 -8.44 16.96
CA ALA A 13 3.31 -9.48 15.95
C ALA A 13 2.07 -9.20 15.08
N GLU A 14 0.98 -8.74 15.68
CA GLU A 14 -0.24 -8.35 14.97
C GLU A 14 0.01 -7.17 14.01
N LYS A 15 0.77 -6.16 14.43
CA LYS A 15 1.16 -5.04 13.56
C LYS A 15 2.04 -5.49 12.39
N GLU A 16 2.97 -6.42 12.62
CA GLU A 16 3.81 -7.00 11.56
C GLU A 16 2.96 -7.76 10.54
N ALA A 17 2.02 -8.59 11.01
CA ALA A 17 1.10 -9.32 10.15
C ALA A 17 0.26 -8.36 9.28
N LEU A 18 -0.23 -7.27 9.87
CA LEU A 18 -0.97 -6.24 9.13
C LEU A 18 -0.08 -5.53 8.09
N ALA A 19 1.19 -5.26 8.42
CA ALA A 19 2.14 -4.68 7.47
C ALA A 19 2.35 -5.59 6.24
N THR A 20 2.49 -6.90 6.44
CA THR A 20 2.58 -7.88 5.35
C THR A 20 1.34 -7.87 4.46
N ILE A 21 0.14 -7.73 5.04
CA ILE A 21 -1.10 -7.62 4.26
C ILE A 21 -1.08 -6.38 3.38
N PHE A 22 -0.71 -5.22 3.93
CA PHE A 22 -0.64 -3.98 3.15
C PHE A 22 0.38 -4.06 2.01
N GLU A 23 1.52 -4.70 2.22
CA GLU A 23 2.50 -4.92 1.14
C GLU A 23 1.99 -5.87 0.06
N SER A 24 1.32 -6.96 0.45
CA SER A 24 0.69 -7.87 -0.51
C SER A 24 -0.32 -7.12 -1.39
N ARG A 25 -1.18 -6.31 -0.77
CA ARG A 25 -2.18 -5.51 -1.51
C ARG A 25 -1.54 -4.47 -2.41
N ALA A 26 -0.47 -3.81 -1.98
CA ALA A 26 0.30 -2.91 -2.84
C ALA A 26 0.84 -3.65 -4.09
N GLY A 27 1.42 -4.84 -3.90
CA GLY A 27 1.92 -5.66 -5.00
C GLY A 27 0.81 -6.18 -5.93
N GLU A 28 -0.33 -6.58 -5.38
CA GLU A 28 -1.50 -7.01 -6.17
C GLU A 28 -2.06 -5.85 -7.00
N LEU A 29 -2.16 -4.65 -6.43
CA LEU A 29 -2.58 -3.45 -7.17
C LEU A 29 -1.61 -3.14 -8.31
N GLU A 30 -0.29 -3.18 -8.05
CA GLU A 30 0.70 -3.01 -9.11
C GLU A 30 0.53 -4.05 -10.21
N LEU A 31 0.31 -5.33 -9.86
CA LEU A 31 0.16 -6.40 -10.84
C LEU A 31 -1.11 -6.25 -11.69
N VAL A 32 -2.25 -5.94 -11.05
CA VAL A 32 -3.56 -5.86 -11.72
C VAL A 32 -3.62 -4.66 -12.68
N PHE A 33 -3.04 -3.53 -12.29
CA PHE A 33 -3.06 -2.31 -13.10
C PHE A 33 -1.85 -2.18 -14.02
N LYS A 34 -0.89 -3.11 -13.95
CA LYS A 34 0.25 -3.17 -14.88
C LYS A 34 -0.23 -3.32 -16.31
N GLY A 35 0.08 -2.32 -17.13
CA GLY A 35 -0.18 -2.37 -18.56
C GLY A 35 -1.54 -1.82 -18.99
N ILE A 36 -2.34 -1.25 -18.08
CA ILE A 36 -3.47 -0.41 -18.47
C ILE A 36 -2.90 0.92 -18.97
N PRO A 37 -3.03 1.25 -20.26
CA PRO A 37 -2.49 2.49 -20.78
C PRO A 37 -3.30 3.67 -20.21
N PRO A 38 -2.66 4.68 -19.60
CA PRO A 38 -3.37 5.86 -19.12
C PRO A 38 -3.87 6.74 -20.28
N ALA A 39 -3.39 6.50 -21.51
CA ALA A 39 -3.82 7.21 -22.71
C ALA A 39 -3.88 6.27 -23.92
N SER A 40 -4.54 6.72 -25.00
CA SER A 40 -4.66 6.00 -26.27
C SER A 40 -3.31 5.63 -26.89
N GLY A 41 -2.23 6.37 -26.64
CA GLY A 41 -0.84 5.95 -26.87
C GLY A 41 -0.63 5.22 -28.21
N SER A 42 -0.13 3.97 -28.17
CA SER A 42 0.12 3.14 -29.36
C SER A 42 -1.08 2.90 -30.30
N SER A 43 -2.29 3.25 -29.86
CA SER A 43 -3.53 3.16 -30.64
C SER A 43 -3.97 4.49 -31.24
N ASP A 44 -3.24 5.60 -31.07
CA ASP A 44 -3.58 6.93 -31.60
C ASP A 44 -3.80 6.94 -33.14
N GLY A 45 -3.24 5.97 -33.87
CA GLY A 45 -3.48 5.82 -35.31
C GLY A 45 -4.78 5.09 -35.69
N TYR A 46 -5.40 4.37 -34.75
CA TYR A 46 -6.51 3.43 -35.03
C TYR A 46 -7.73 3.67 -34.14
N TRP A 47 -7.54 4.18 -32.92
CA TRP A 47 -8.58 4.47 -31.95
C TRP A 47 -8.64 5.98 -31.70
N LEU A 48 -9.50 6.63 -32.49
CA LEU A 48 -9.65 8.08 -32.52
C LEU A 48 -11.08 8.51 -32.13
N GLY A 49 -11.20 9.80 -31.82
CA GLY A 49 -12.47 10.48 -31.58
C GLY A 49 -12.94 10.44 -30.12
N ALA A 50 -14.15 10.96 -29.89
CA ALA A 50 -14.65 11.27 -28.56
C ALA A 50 -14.70 10.10 -27.56
N ALA A 51 -14.73 8.84 -28.05
CA ALA A 51 -14.65 7.68 -27.19
C ALA A 51 -13.24 7.46 -26.62
N ALA A 52 -12.20 7.67 -27.43
CA ALA A 52 -10.80 7.61 -26.99
C ALA A 52 -10.49 8.74 -26.00
N ASP A 53 -10.98 9.96 -26.26
CA ASP A 53 -10.81 11.09 -25.35
C ASP A 53 -11.46 10.85 -23.98
N ARG A 54 -12.69 10.32 -23.97
CA ARG A 54 -13.39 9.96 -22.72
C ARG A 54 -12.62 8.89 -21.94
N PHE A 55 -12.09 7.89 -22.62
CA PHE A 55 -11.26 6.87 -21.98
C PHE A 55 -10.00 7.49 -21.36
N ALA A 56 -9.22 8.27 -22.12
CA ALA A 56 -7.99 8.90 -21.63
C ALA A 56 -8.23 9.88 -20.47
N ASN A 57 -9.41 10.54 -20.43
CA ASN A 57 -9.80 11.43 -19.34
C ASN A 57 -10.15 10.68 -18.05
N VAL A 58 -10.55 9.40 -18.13
CA VAL A 58 -10.84 8.55 -16.96
C VAL A 58 -9.62 7.73 -16.56
N ALA A 59 -8.87 7.21 -17.53
CA ALA A 59 -7.73 6.34 -17.29
C ALA A 59 -6.56 7.06 -16.60
N ARG A 60 -6.27 8.33 -16.95
CA ARG A 60 -5.21 9.12 -16.30
C ARG A 60 -5.46 9.35 -14.79
N PRO A 61 -6.62 9.88 -14.36
CA PRO A 61 -6.90 10.02 -12.94
C PRO A 61 -6.93 8.69 -12.19
N LEU A 62 -7.41 7.63 -12.84
CA LEU A 62 -7.42 6.29 -12.25
C LEU A 62 -5.99 5.79 -12.00
N ASP A 63 -5.10 5.89 -12.99
CA ASP A 63 -3.69 5.49 -12.87
C ASP A 63 -2.98 6.26 -11.73
N ALA A 64 -3.17 7.57 -11.67
CA ALA A 64 -2.65 8.40 -10.59
C ALA A 64 -3.21 7.99 -9.21
N GLY A 65 -4.52 7.74 -9.12
CA GLY A 65 -5.17 7.29 -7.88
C GLY A 65 -4.72 5.90 -7.43
N ILE A 66 -4.44 4.99 -8.36
CA ILE A 66 -3.88 3.68 -8.06
C ILE A 66 -2.44 3.80 -7.56
N ALA A 67 -1.62 4.64 -8.19
CA ALA A 67 -0.26 4.91 -7.73
C ALA A 67 -0.24 5.50 -6.31
N GLU A 68 -1.13 6.46 -6.01
CA GLU A 68 -1.28 7.03 -4.68
C GLU A 68 -1.73 5.98 -3.65
N LEU A 69 -2.67 5.11 -4.01
CA LEU A 69 -3.14 4.02 -3.15
C LEU A 69 -2.02 3.03 -2.84
N ILE A 70 -1.23 2.63 -3.84
CA ILE A 70 -0.07 1.74 -3.67
C ILE A 70 0.93 2.34 -2.69
N GLU A 71 1.27 3.62 -2.86
CA GLU A 71 2.21 4.30 -1.96
C GLU A 71 1.65 4.45 -0.55
N THR A 72 0.35 4.68 -0.41
CA THR A 72 -0.33 4.73 0.89
C THR A 72 -0.29 3.37 1.60
N CYS A 73 -0.51 2.27 0.88
CA CYS A 73 -0.37 0.91 1.43
C CYS A 73 1.07 0.66 1.90
N ARG A 74 2.06 1.00 1.09
CA ARG A 74 3.49 0.87 1.44
C ARG A 74 3.88 1.73 2.64
N ALA A 75 3.41 2.97 2.69
CA ALA A 75 3.66 3.88 3.81
C ALA A 75 3.06 3.34 5.11
N THR A 76 1.82 2.84 5.04
CA THR A 76 1.15 2.21 6.18
C THR A 76 1.92 0.99 6.67
N ALA A 77 2.35 0.10 5.77
CA ALA A 77 3.16 -1.05 6.12
C ALA A 77 4.46 -0.66 6.84
N ARG A 78 5.20 0.33 6.31
CA ARG A 78 6.42 0.84 6.96
C ARG A 78 6.15 1.40 8.35
N ASN A 79 5.06 2.14 8.53
CA ASN A 79 4.69 2.70 9.83
C ASN A 79 4.35 1.59 10.84
N LEU A 80 3.59 0.57 10.41
CA LEU A 80 3.25 -0.58 11.24
C LEU A 80 4.51 -1.33 11.71
N ARG A 81 5.48 -1.55 10.81
CA ARG A 81 6.77 -2.17 11.17
C ARG A 81 7.55 -1.36 12.19
N ARG A 82 7.68 -0.05 11.98
CA ARG A 82 8.33 0.85 12.95
C ARG A 82 7.66 0.80 14.32
N THR A 83 6.33 0.76 14.36
CA THR A 83 5.60 0.62 15.63
C THR A 83 5.83 -0.76 16.26
N ALA A 84 5.84 -1.84 15.48
CA ALA A 84 6.14 -3.18 15.97
C ALA A 84 7.57 -3.29 16.55
N GLU A 85 8.55 -2.71 15.88
CA GLU A 85 9.94 -2.61 16.36
C GLU A 85 10.02 -1.84 17.68
N HIS A 86 9.33 -0.70 17.76
CA HIS A 86 9.27 0.08 18.99
C HIS A 86 8.66 -0.72 20.15
N LEU A 87 7.53 -1.41 19.92
CA LEU A 87 6.89 -2.26 20.92
C LEU A 87 7.81 -3.40 21.40
N ARG A 88 8.52 -4.07 20.48
CA ARG A 88 9.51 -5.11 20.85
C ARG A 88 10.62 -4.53 21.73
N ALA A 89 11.13 -3.34 21.39
CA ALA A 89 12.14 -2.67 22.19
C ALA A 89 11.61 -2.31 23.59
N THR A 90 10.37 -1.82 23.70
CA THR A 90 9.72 -1.51 24.99
C THR A 90 9.54 -2.76 25.86
N ALA A 91 9.16 -3.90 25.27
CA ALA A 91 8.99 -5.16 26.00
C ALA A 91 10.32 -5.72 26.55
N MET A 92 11.47 -5.32 25.99
CA MET A 92 12.80 -5.76 26.41
C MET A 92 13.46 -4.83 27.45
N LEU A 93 12.87 -3.65 27.72
CA LEU A 93 13.37 -2.77 28.76
C LEU A 93 13.03 -3.36 30.14
N PRO A 94 13.97 -3.35 31.11
CA PRO A 94 13.67 -3.77 32.47
C PRO A 94 12.56 -2.86 33.03
N THR A 95 11.42 -3.46 33.40
CA THR A 95 10.38 -2.79 34.18
C THR A 95 10.98 -2.35 35.52
N PRO A 96 10.84 -1.08 35.94
CA PRO A 96 11.33 -0.61 37.24
C PRO A 96 10.61 -1.28 38.41
#